data_AF-H6BDH3-F1
#
_entry.id   AF-H6BDH3-F1
#
_cell.length_a   1.000
_cell.length_b   1.000
_cell.length_c   1.000
_cell.angle_alpha   90.00
_cell.angle_beta   90.00
_cell.angle_gamma   90.00
#
_symmetry.space_group_name_H-M   'P 1'
#
loop_
_entity.id
_entity.type
_entity.pdbx_description
1 polymer ?
#
loop_
_entity_poly.entity_id
_entity_poly.type
_entity_poly.pdbx_seq_one_letter_code
_entity_poly.pdbx_strand_id
1 'polypeptide(L)'
;TGIAELVALEISMQSHLSPEEARKNIWLVDSKGLIVSSRKESIQPFKKLYAHEHEPVKDLLSAIKDIKPTALIGSAGVGQSFTKEVIEAMSSINKRPIILALSNPTSKSE
;
A
#
# COMPACT_ATOMS: atom_id res chain seq x y z
N THR A 1 -1.19 -4.66 -8.53
CA THR A 1 0.01 -3.83 -8.78
C THR A 1 -0.18 -2.81 -9.90
N GLY A 2 -1.11 -2.98 -10.84
CA GLY A 2 -1.31 -2.01 -11.94
C GLY A 2 -1.55 -0.56 -11.49
N ILE A 3 -2.41 -0.33 -10.48
CA ILE A 3 -2.63 1.02 -9.91
C ILE A 3 -1.31 1.62 -9.39
N ALA A 4 -0.52 0.83 -8.65
CA ALA A 4 0.76 1.27 -8.11
C ALA A 4 1.75 1.68 -9.23
N GLU A 5 1.76 0.96 -10.36
CA GLU A 5 2.65 1.27 -11.46
C GLU A 5 2.28 2.57 -12.17
N LEU A 6 0.98 2.82 -12.39
CA LEU A 6 0.52 4.09 -12.97
C LEU A 6 0.79 5.26 -12.03
N VAL A 7 0.61 5.08 -10.72
CA VAL A 7 0.95 6.10 -9.72
C VAL A 7 2.47 6.36 -9.71
N ALA A 8 3.30 5.30 -9.77
CA ALA A 8 4.76 5.46 -9.84
C ALA A 8 5.19 6.21 -11.10
N LEU A 9 4.60 5.88 -12.25
CA LEU A 9 4.86 6.56 -13.51
C LEU A 9 4.51 8.05 -13.43
N GLU A 10 3.33 8.38 -12.90
CA GLU A 10 2.90 9.77 -12.73
C GLU A 10 3.82 10.54 -11.77
N ILE A 11 4.19 9.94 -10.64
CA ILE A 11 5.16 10.53 -9.69
C ILE A 11 6.50 10.79 -10.39
N SER A 12 6.99 9.81 -11.16
CA SER A 12 8.24 9.91 -11.93
C SER A 12 8.18 11.08 -12.92
N MET A 13 7.09 11.21 -13.68
CA MET A 13 6.90 12.28 -14.67
C MET A 13 6.79 13.67 -14.02
N GLN A 14 5.96 13.81 -12.99
CA GLN A 14 5.74 15.11 -12.33
C GLN A 14 6.98 15.56 -11.54
N SER A 15 7.66 14.63 -10.88
CA SER A 15 8.78 14.93 -9.97
C SER A 15 10.16 14.78 -10.63
N HIS A 16 10.21 14.39 -11.91
CA HIS A 16 11.44 14.16 -12.68
C HIS A 16 12.38 13.12 -12.02
N LEU A 17 11.79 12.13 -11.36
CA LEU A 17 12.49 11.01 -10.71
C LEU A 17 12.54 9.80 -11.63
N SER A 18 13.45 8.86 -11.39
CA SER A 18 13.37 7.56 -12.08
C SER A 18 12.13 6.77 -11.60
N PRO A 19 11.61 5.83 -12.41
CA PRO A 19 10.54 4.93 -11.96
C PRO A 19 10.91 4.16 -10.69
N GLU A 20 12.18 3.77 -10.53
CA GLU A 20 12.68 3.08 -9.34
C GLU A 20 12.61 3.95 -8.09
N GLU A 21 12.94 5.23 -8.20
CA GLU A 21 12.84 6.19 -7.11
C GLU A 21 11.38 6.51 -6.77
N ALA A 22 10.52 6.67 -7.77
CA ALA A 22 9.10 6.89 -7.57
C ALA A 22 8.44 5.74 -6.78
N ARG A 23 8.78 4.48 -7.09
CA ARG A 23 8.26 3.28 -6.39
C ARG A 23 8.61 3.25 -4.90
N LYS A 24 9.66 3.94 -4.43
CA LYS A 24 10.02 4.02 -3.01
C LYS A 24 8.93 4.69 -2.16
N ASN A 25 8.06 5.48 -2.79
CA ASN A 25 6.92 6.13 -2.12
C ASN A 25 5.68 5.22 -2.02
N ILE A 26 5.74 4.00 -2.56
CA ILE A 26 4.58 3.11 -2.70
C ILE A 26 4.85 1.79 -1.98
N TRP A 27 3.97 1.46 -1.03
CA TRP A 27 4.02 0.24 -0.25
C TRP A 27 2.80 -0.62 -0.55
N LEU A 28 3.00 -1.94 -0.56
CA LEU A 28 1.96 -2.92 -0.86
C LEU A 28 1.84 -3.92 0.29
N VAL A 29 0.61 -4.28 0.64
CA VAL A 29 0.29 -5.34 1.59
C VAL A 29 -0.46 -6.44 0.86
N ASP A 30 -0.10 -7.70 1.10
CA ASP A 30 -0.86 -8.86 0.62
C ASP A 30 -1.31 -9.75 1.78
N SER A 31 -1.86 -10.94 1.48
CA SER A 31 -2.37 -11.86 2.50
C SER A 31 -1.32 -12.35 3.49
N LYS A 32 -0.02 -12.14 3.24
CA LYS A 32 1.08 -12.46 4.17
C LYS A 32 1.70 -11.22 4.81
N GLY A 33 1.09 -10.04 4.63
CA GLY A 33 1.55 -8.76 5.19
C GLY A 33 2.28 -7.87 4.20
N LEU A 34 3.07 -6.93 4.73
CA LEU A 34 3.83 -5.93 3.96
C LEU A 34 4.85 -6.61 3.02
N ILE A 35 4.90 -6.13 1.79
CA ILE A 35 5.87 -6.60 0.79
C ILE A 35 7.21 -5.92 1.06
N VAL A 36 8.20 -6.71 1.50
CA VAL A 36 9.53 -6.24 1.89
C VAL A 36 10.63 -7.10 1.26
N SER A 37 11.87 -6.60 1.26
CA SER A 37 13.03 -7.21 0.59
C SER A 37 13.28 -8.65 1.03
N SER A 38 13.12 -8.96 2.32
CA SER A 38 13.28 -10.31 2.89
C SER A 38 12.29 -11.34 2.32
N ARG A 39 11.21 -10.89 1.67
CA ARG A 39 10.19 -11.75 1.03
C ARG A 39 10.41 -11.94 -0.47
N LYS A 40 11.41 -11.32 -1.11
CA LYS A 40 11.61 -11.28 -2.58
C LYS A 40 11.58 -12.65 -3.27
N GLU A 41 12.12 -13.69 -2.64
CA GLU A 41 12.14 -15.04 -3.22
C GLU A 41 10.80 -15.76 -3.15
N SER A 42 9.89 -15.31 -2.28
CA SER A 42 8.60 -15.97 -2.00
C SER A 42 7.39 -15.28 -2.66
N ILE A 43 7.61 -14.21 -3.43
CA ILE A 43 6.56 -13.39 -4.03
C ILE A 43 6.65 -13.39 -5.56
N GLN A 44 5.51 -13.12 -6.21
CA GLN A 44 5.44 -13.07 -7.67
C GLN A 44 6.34 -11.96 -8.24
N PRO A 45 6.92 -12.12 -9.45
CA PRO A 45 7.84 -11.14 -10.05
C PRO A 45 7.33 -9.70 -10.07
N PHE A 46 6.05 -9.50 -10.40
CA PHE A 46 5.42 -8.18 -10.46
C PHE A 46 5.30 -7.46 -9.10
N LYS A 47 5.51 -8.16 -7.97
CA LYS A 47 5.58 -7.59 -6.62
C LYS A 47 7.01 -7.23 -6.21
N LYS A 48 8.02 -7.85 -6.81
CA LYS A 48 9.43 -7.68 -6.41
C LYS A 48 9.92 -6.24 -6.56
N LEU A 49 9.33 -5.48 -7.50
CA LEU A 49 9.62 -4.05 -7.72
C LEU A 49 9.20 -3.14 -6.54
N TYR A 50 8.32 -3.63 -5.66
CA TYR A 50 7.82 -2.91 -4.49
C TYR A 50 8.32 -3.53 -3.18
N ALA A 51 9.26 -4.47 -3.25
CA ALA A 51 9.85 -5.12 -2.10
C ALA A 51 11.04 -4.31 -1.58
N HIS A 52 10.72 -3.29 -0.80
CA HIS A 52 11.68 -2.36 -0.19
C HIS A 52 12.32 -2.95 1.06
N GLU A 53 13.47 -2.42 1.47
CA GLU A 53 14.09 -2.78 2.74
C GLU A 53 13.26 -2.23 3.91
N HIS A 54 12.71 -3.14 4.72
CA HIS A 54 11.94 -2.85 5.91
C HIS A 54 11.74 -4.15 6.71
N GLU A 55 11.53 -4.04 8.02
CA GLU A 55 11.16 -5.18 8.86
C GLU A 55 9.81 -5.78 8.42
N PRO A 56 9.63 -7.11 8.49
CA PRO A 56 8.36 -7.73 8.11
C PRO A 56 7.21 -7.28 9.02
N VAL A 57 6.15 -6.74 8.43
CA VAL A 57 4.92 -6.37 9.14
C VAL A 57 3.76 -7.24 8.66
N LYS A 58 3.02 -7.85 9.59
CA LYS A 58 2.03 -8.89 9.25
C LYS A 58 0.64 -8.34 8.93
N ASP A 59 0.24 -7.25 9.55
CA ASP A 59 -1.13 -6.71 9.45
C ASP A 59 -1.13 -5.26 8.92
N LEU A 60 -2.30 -4.85 8.40
CA LEU A 60 -2.48 -3.54 7.78
C LEU A 60 -2.34 -2.39 8.78
N LEU A 61 -2.85 -2.56 10.00
CA LEU A 61 -2.84 -1.49 11.01
C LEU A 61 -1.42 -1.17 11.45
N SER A 62 -0.62 -2.20 11.73
CA SER A 62 0.82 -2.04 12.03
C SER A 62 1.55 -1.42 10.86
N ALA A 63 1.28 -1.85 9.61
CA ALA A 63 1.90 -1.27 8.43
C ALA A 63 1.58 0.23 8.29
N ILE A 64 0.35 0.66 8.58
CA ILE A 64 -0.04 2.08 8.56
C ILE A 64 0.70 2.87 9.64
N LYS A 65 0.85 2.32 10.85
CA LYS A 65 1.57 2.99 11.95
C LYS A 65 3.07 3.16 11.66
N ASP A 66 3.67 2.19 10.98
CA ASP A 66 5.09 2.20 10.64
C ASP A 66 5.37 3.09 9.42
N ILE A 67 4.66 2.83 8.32
CA ILE A 67 4.87 3.53 7.04
C ILE A 67 4.30 4.94 7.05
N LYS A 68 3.26 5.19 7.85
CA LYS A 68 2.57 6.49 7.95
C LYS A 68 2.12 7.04 6.58
N PRO A 69 1.36 6.26 5.80
CA PRO A 69 0.98 6.68 4.44
C PRO A 69 0.00 7.85 4.47
N THR A 70 0.02 8.66 3.40
CA THR A 70 -0.94 9.76 3.19
C THR A 70 -2.19 9.32 2.45
N ALA A 71 -2.07 8.25 1.65
CA ALA A 71 -3.15 7.63 0.91
C ALA A 71 -3.20 6.12 1.19
N LEU A 72 -4.40 5.59 1.38
CA LEU A 72 -4.68 4.17 1.56
C LEU A 72 -5.63 3.71 0.45
N ILE A 73 -5.21 2.72 -0.33
CA ILE A 73 -5.98 2.18 -1.46
C ILE A 73 -6.25 0.69 -1.24
N GLY A 74 -7.52 0.34 -1.17
CA GLY A 74 -8.02 -1.01 -1.03
C GLY A 74 -8.39 -1.58 -2.40
N SER A 75 -7.78 -2.70 -2.77
CA SER A 75 -8.12 -3.45 -3.98
C SER A 75 -7.96 -4.97 -3.76
N ALA A 76 -8.25 -5.44 -2.55
CA ALA A 76 -7.94 -6.82 -2.12
C ALA A 76 -9.11 -7.80 -2.28
N GLY A 77 -10.34 -7.30 -2.45
CA GLY A 77 -11.56 -8.10 -2.42
C GLY A 77 -11.88 -8.66 -1.03
N VAL A 78 -11.30 -8.08 0.02
CA VAL A 78 -11.50 -8.48 1.42
C VAL A 78 -12.31 -7.38 2.11
N GLY A 79 -13.60 -7.64 2.27
CA GLY A 79 -14.52 -6.69 2.87
C GLY A 79 -14.23 -6.45 4.34
N GLN A 80 -14.56 -5.25 4.83
CA GLN A 80 -14.38 -4.83 6.22
C GLN A 80 -12.91 -4.86 6.70
N SER A 81 -11.96 -4.75 5.78
CA SER A 81 -10.53 -4.68 6.11
C SER A 81 -10.08 -3.28 6.54
N PHE A 82 -10.81 -2.23 6.17
CA PHE A 82 -10.61 -0.86 6.68
C PHE A 82 -11.42 -0.65 7.95
N THR A 83 -10.98 -1.30 9.03
CA THR A 83 -11.63 -1.22 10.34
C THR A 83 -11.59 0.21 10.90
N LYS A 84 -12.37 0.46 11.95
CA LYS A 84 -12.37 1.74 12.66
C LYS A 84 -10.96 2.17 13.07
N GLU A 85 -10.18 1.24 13.61
CA GLU A 85 -8.81 1.47 14.06
C GLU A 85 -7.88 1.86 12.91
N VAL A 86 -8.08 1.28 11.72
CA VAL A 86 -7.34 1.63 10.50
C VAL A 86 -7.66 3.07 10.08
N ILE A 87 -8.94 3.44 10.07
CA ILE A 87 -9.37 4.81 9.70
C ILE A 87 -8.88 5.83 10.72
N GLU A 88 -8.98 5.53 12.01
CA GLU A 88 -8.49 6.39 13.08
C GLU A 88 -6.96 6.55 13.02
N ALA A 89 -6.21 5.48 12.75
CA ALA A 89 -4.77 5.56 12.53
C ALA A 89 -4.44 6.50 11.35
N MET A 90 -5.06 6.30 10.19
CA MET A 90 -4.89 7.17 9.02
C MET A 90 -5.20 8.64 9.33
N SER A 91 -6.26 8.89 10.10
CA SER A 91 -6.72 10.23 10.48
C SER A 91 -5.83 10.89 11.54
N SER A 92 -5.19 10.10 12.40
CA SER A 92 -4.20 10.60 13.37
C SER A 92 -2.89 11.00 12.70
N ILE A 93 -2.50 10.28 11.65
CA ILE A 93 -1.28 10.53 10.89
C ILE A 93 -1.44 11.72 9.94
N ASN A 94 -2.63 11.87 9.35
CA ASN A 94 -2.90 12.84 8.30
C ASN A 94 -4.10 13.72 8.65
N LYS A 95 -3.95 15.05 8.52
CA LYS A 95 -5.08 15.99 8.67
C LYS A 95 -6.23 15.70 7.70
N ARG A 96 -5.92 15.21 6.49
CA ARG A 96 -6.87 14.86 5.44
C ARG A 96 -6.41 13.58 4.74
N PRO A 97 -6.68 12.39 5.30
CA PRO A 97 -6.26 11.13 4.70
C PRO A 97 -7.04 10.88 3.41
N ILE A 98 -6.36 10.34 2.38
CA ILE A 98 -7.01 9.84 1.18
C ILE A 98 -7.29 8.34 1.40
N ILE A 99 -8.55 7.93 1.31
CA ILE A 99 -8.95 6.52 1.51
C ILE A 99 -9.83 6.10 0.33
N LEU A 100 -9.41 5.07 -0.39
CA LEU A 100 -10.10 4.54 -1.56
C LEU A 100 -10.42 3.05 -1.35
N ALA A 101 -11.66 2.72 -1.00
CA ALA A 101 -12.15 1.33 -0.92
C ALA A 101 -12.74 0.93 -2.28
N LEU A 102 -11.94 0.26 -3.12
CA LEU A 102 -12.27 0.01 -4.53
C LEU A 102 -12.81 -1.39 -4.78
N SER A 103 -12.81 -2.26 -3.76
CA SER A 103 -13.28 -3.62 -3.94
C SER A 103 -14.78 -3.70 -4.19
N ASN A 104 -15.15 -4.54 -5.14
CA ASN A 104 -16.52 -4.78 -5.56
C ASN A 104 -16.89 -6.25 -5.41
N PRO A 105 -18.18 -6.59 -5.17
CA PRO A 105 -19.31 -5.69 -4.92
C PRO A 105 -19.24 -5.03 -3.52
N THR A 106 -20.25 -4.27 -3.11
CA THR A 106 -20.28 -3.55 -1.80
C THR A 106 -19.93 -4.44 -0.60
N SER A 107 -20.33 -5.71 -0.60
CA SER A 107 -19.99 -6.67 0.48
C SER A 107 -18.49 -7.03 0.56
N LYS A 108 -17.72 -6.66 -0.46
CA LYS A 108 -16.26 -6.83 -0.54
C LYS A 108 -15.50 -5.52 -0.44
N SER A 109 -16.20 -4.38 -0.37
CA SER A 109 -15.57 -3.09 -0.08
C SER A 109 -14.81 -3.21 1.24
N GLU A 110 -13.55 -2.80 1.21
CA GLU A 110 -12.68 -2.73 2.39
C GLU A 110 -13.35 -2.02 3.56
#